data_AF-A0A9D3Y1Y1-F1
#
_entry.id   AF-A0A9D3Y1Y1-F1
#
_cell.length_a   1.000
_cell.length_b   1.000
_cell.length_c   1.000
_cell.angle_alpha   90.00
_cell.angle_beta   90.00
_cell.angle_gamma   90.00
#
_symmetry.space_group_name_H-M   'P 1'
#
loop_
_entity.id
_entity.type
_entity.pdbx_description
1 polymer ?
#
loop_
_entity_poly.entity_id
_entity_poly.type
_entity_poly.pdbx_seq_one_letter_code
_entity_poly.pdbx_strand_id
1 'polypeptide(L)'
;MKTIQHAITSLKGAQYSTAYIELLKGHHDLAATLQINVSNVVKRSYQRQAVNVTGGKPIESRYFKHITDHDVLAKLPSNARKHIRVVHLPDVGITNYGTIQEFGNGARNPAQIEVFYNGKPLHVAQWPNEASEKD
;
A
#
# COMPACT_ATOMS: atom_id res chain seq x y z
N MET A 1 -0.88 17.51 -9.86
CA MET A 1 -1.16 17.01 -8.50
C MET A 1 -0.10 17.53 -7.56
N LYS A 2 -0.45 18.05 -6.38
CA LYS A 2 0.53 18.49 -5.37
C LYS A 2 1.04 17.26 -4.63
N THR A 3 2.34 16.99 -4.69
CA THR A 3 2.97 15.83 -4.03
C THR A 3 4.02 16.30 -3.03
N ILE A 4 4.41 15.42 -2.09
CA ILE A 4 5.49 15.71 -1.14
C ILE A 4 6.79 16.00 -1.89
N GLN A 5 7.10 15.23 -2.95
CA GLN A 5 8.28 15.47 -3.78
C GLN A 5 8.24 16.84 -4.46
N HIS A 6 7.08 17.25 -4.99
CA HIS A 6 6.92 18.56 -5.62
C HIS A 6 7.17 19.71 -4.63
N ALA A 7 6.66 19.59 -3.40
CA ALA A 7 6.91 20.57 -2.35
C ALA A 7 8.40 20.67 -1.98
N ILE A 8 9.12 19.53 -1.91
CA ILE A 8 10.58 19.53 -1.69
C ILE A 8 11.30 20.23 -2.84
N THR A 9 10.96 19.88 -4.09
CA THR A 9 11.60 20.46 -5.27
C THR A 9 11.40 21.97 -5.35
N SER A 10 10.23 22.49 -4.92
CA SER A 10 9.98 23.94 -4.90
C SER A 10 10.87 24.73 -3.92
N LEU A 11 11.52 24.07 -2.97
CA LEU A 11 12.46 24.71 -2.03
C LEU A 11 13.89 24.77 -2.59
N LYS A 12 14.17 24.13 -3.73
CA LYS A 12 15.51 24.12 -4.32
C LYS A 12 15.90 25.53 -4.77
N GLY A 13 17.03 26.03 -4.27
CA GLY A 13 17.54 27.37 -4.58
C GLY A 13 16.83 28.51 -3.85
N ALA A 14 15.81 28.22 -3.05
CA ALA A 14 15.20 29.21 -2.18
C ALA A 14 16.07 29.44 -0.94
N GLN A 15 16.10 30.68 -0.44
CA GLN A 15 16.79 31.03 0.78
C GLN A 15 15.77 31.08 1.94
N TYR A 16 16.01 30.27 2.97
CA TYR A 16 15.15 30.18 4.15
C TYR A 16 15.98 29.71 5.35
N SER A 17 15.58 30.12 6.55
CA SER A 17 16.14 29.59 7.80
C SER A 17 15.60 28.20 8.10
N THR A 18 14.28 28.02 7.98
CA THR A 18 13.57 26.73 8.09
C THR A 18 12.32 26.77 7.24
N ALA A 19 12.07 25.71 6.47
CA ALA A 19 10.85 25.54 5.68
C ALA A 19 9.95 24.47 6.31
N TYR A 20 8.63 24.69 6.31
CA TYR A 20 7.64 23.73 6.76
C TYR A 20 6.83 23.20 5.58
N ILE A 21 6.83 21.88 5.40
CA ILE A 21 5.91 21.19 4.49
C ILE A 21 4.79 20.61 5.35
N GLU A 22 3.61 21.21 5.23
CA GLU A 22 2.43 20.81 6.00
C GLU A 22 1.54 19.87 5.18
N LEU A 23 1.36 18.66 5.70
CA LEU A 23 0.54 17.62 5.09
C LEU A 23 -0.88 17.73 5.61
N LEU A 24 -1.83 17.92 4.69
CA LEU A 24 -3.26 17.93 5.01
C LEU A 24 -3.76 16.50 5.26
N LYS A 25 -4.86 16.38 6.01
CA LYS A 25 -5.54 15.12 6.30
C LYS A 25 -5.70 14.25 5.06
N GLY A 26 -5.39 12.96 5.17
CA GLY A 26 -5.64 11.97 4.13
C GLY A 26 -4.44 11.09 3.79
N HIS A 27 -4.53 10.43 2.64
CA HIS A 27 -3.49 9.57 2.09
C HIS A 27 -2.60 10.35 1.12
N HIS A 28 -1.30 10.22 1.29
CA HIS A 28 -0.27 10.79 0.43
C HIS A 28 0.54 9.63 -0.16
N ASP A 29 0.14 9.21 -1.35
CA ASP A 29 0.73 8.06 -2.03
C ASP A 29 2.11 8.41 -2.60
N LEU A 30 3.08 7.55 -2.34
CA LEU A 30 4.44 7.63 -2.85
C LEU A 30 4.60 6.66 -4.01
N ALA A 31 4.57 7.19 -5.24
CA ALA A 31 4.82 6.41 -6.45
C ALA A 31 6.31 6.04 -6.64
N ALA A 32 7.21 6.68 -5.88
CA ALA A 32 8.65 6.44 -5.93
C ALA A 32 9.31 6.90 -4.62
N THR A 33 10.58 6.55 -4.44
CA THR A 33 11.41 7.00 -3.31
C THR A 33 11.47 8.53 -3.24
N LEU A 34 11.12 9.08 -2.08
CA LEU A 34 11.20 10.51 -1.80
C LEU A 34 12.67 10.96 -1.73
N GLN A 35 13.05 11.91 -2.58
CA GLN A 35 14.39 12.52 -2.58
C GLN A 35 14.39 13.77 -1.72
N ILE A 36 15.08 13.71 -0.57
CA ILE A 36 15.26 14.85 0.34
C ILE A 36 16.66 15.43 0.10
N ASN A 37 16.74 16.39 -0.81
CA ASN A 37 17.99 17.03 -1.23
C ASN A 37 18.02 18.53 -0.91
N VAL A 38 17.36 18.90 0.19
CA VAL A 38 17.31 20.25 0.77
C VAL A 38 17.58 20.17 2.27
N SER A 39 18.20 21.20 2.84
CA SER A 39 18.47 21.31 4.28
C SER A 39 17.36 22.06 5.01
N ASN A 40 17.33 22.01 6.35
CA ASN A 40 16.43 22.79 7.21
C ASN A 40 14.93 22.73 6.82
N VAL A 41 14.43 21.54 6.47
CA VAL A 41 13.01 21.32 6.15
C VAL A 41 12.34 20.41 7.16
N VAL A 42 11.22 20.85 7.72
CA VAL A 42 10.36 20.06 8.61
C VAL A 42 9.13 19.62 7.84
N LYS A 43 8.86 18.31 7.81
CA LYS A 43 7.61 17.76 7.28
C LYS A 43 6.72 17.39 8.45
N ARG A 44 5.49 17.89 8.49
CA ARG A 44 4.55 17.63 9.59
C ARG A 44 3.11 17.59 9.10
N SER A 45 2.20 17.02 9.89
CA SER A 45 0.77 17.20 9.64
C SER A 45 0.34 18.63 9.95
N TYR A 46 -0.56 19.17 9.12
CA TYR A 46 -1.23 20.44 9.41
C TYR A 46 -2.15 20.24 10.63
N GLN A 47 -1.99 21.08 11.66
CA GLN A 47 -2.87 21.09 12.84
C GLN A 47 -3.12 19.69 13.47
N ARG A 48 -2.09 18.83 13.52
CA ARG A 48 -2.18 17.46 14.07
C ARG A 48 -3.23 16.58 13.37
N GLN A 49 -3.57 16.90 12.12
CA GLN A 49 -4.47 16.07 11.33
C GLN A 49 -3.90 14.67 11.08
N ALA A 50 -4.78 13.69 10.92
CA ALA A 50 -4.41 12.31 10.57
C ALA A 50 -3.91 12.25 9.12
N VAL A 51 -2.63 11.93 8.97
CA VAL A 51 -1.92 11.86 7.69
C VAL A 51 -1.32 10.48 7.54
N ASN A 52 -1.57 9.83 6.40
CA ASN A 52 -0.95 8.57 6.02
C ASN A 52 -0.03 8.81 4.83
N VAL A 53 1.26 8.58 4.99
CA VAL A 53 2.23 8.56 3.88
C VAL A 53 2.51 7.10 3.56
N THR A 54 2.23 6.66 2.34
CA THR A 54 2.27 5.23 2.00
C THR A 54 2.82 4.99 0.61
N GLY A 55 3.59 3.90 0.42
CA GLY A 55 3.94 3.40 -0.90
C GLY A 55 2.89 2.45 -1.50
N GLY A 56 1.87 2.09 -0.72
CA GLY A 56 0.74 1.27 -1.17
C GLY A 56 -0.32 2.09 -1.89
N LYS A 57 -1.30 1.39 -2.47
CA LYS A 57 -2.45 2.00 -3.14
C LYS A 57 -3.75 1.68 -2.40
N PRO A 58 -4.49 2.68 -1.89
CA PRO A 58 -5.77 2.42 -1.26
C PRO A 58 -6.78 1.93 -2.31
N ILE A 59 -7.45 0.81 -2.00
CA ILE A 59 -8.53 0.26 -2.82
C ILE A 59 -9.84 0.50 -2.07
N GLU A 60 -10.72 1.32 -2.64
CA GLU A 60 -12.02 1.58 -2.03
C GLU A 60 -12.90 0.32 -2.05
N SER A 61 -13.67 0.10 -0.97
CA SER A 61 -14.53 -1.07 -0.83
C SER A 61 -15.53 -1.25 -1.98
N ARG A 62 -15.92 -0.17 -2.67
CA ARG A 62 -16.83 -0.22 -3.84
C ARG A 62 -16.30 -1.03 -5.02
N TYR A 63 -14.98 -1.23 -5.11
CA TYR A 63 -14.36 -2.02 -6.17
C TYR A 63 -14.39 -3.53 -5.89
N PHE A 64 -14.68 -3.93 -4.64
CA PHE A 64 -14.81 -5.33 -4.25
C PHE A 64 -16.22 -5.84 -4.55
N LYS A 65 -16.30 -6.88 -5.36
CA LYS A 65 -17.55 -7.51 -5.80
C LYS A 65 -17.66 -8.93 -5.27
N HIS A 66 -18.88 -9.47 -5.28
CA HIS A 66 -19.05 -10.91 -5.11
C HIS A 66 -18.40 -11.66 -6.26
N ILE A 67 -17.85 -12.84 -5.96
CA ILE A 67 -17.34 -13.73 -6.98
C ILE A 67 -18.50 -14.33 -7.78
N THR A 68 -18.43 -14.22 -9.11
CA THR A 68 -19.44 -14.74 -10.05
C THR A 68 -18.88 -15.79 -11.00
N ASP A 69 -17.56 -15.96 -11.03
CA ASP A 69 -16.88 -16.96 -11.86
C ASP A 69 -17.27 -18.37 -11.40
N HIS A 70 -17.92 -19.12 -12.31
CA HIS A 70 -18.44 -20.45 -12.00
C HIS A 70 -17.33 -21.49 -11.75
N ASP A 71 -16.20 -21.40 -12.46
CA ASP A 71 -15.09 -22.34 -12.32
C ASP A 71 -14.38 -22.14 -10.99
N VAL A 72 -14.26 -20.89 -10.52
CA VAL A 72 -13.71 -20.61 -9.19
C VAL A 72 -14.72 -21.01 -8.10
N LEU A 73 -15.99 -20.69 -8.26
CA LEU A 73 -17.05 -21.07 -7.31
C LEU A 73 -17.13 -22.58 -7.09
N ALA A 74 -16.93 -23.38 -8.15
CA ALA A 74 -16.93 -24.84 -8.09
C ALA A 74 -15.80 -25.40 -7.19
N LYS A 75 -14.66 -24.70 -7.12
CA LYS A 75 -13.51 -25.07 -6.28
C LYS A 75 -13.67 -24.67 -4.80
N LEU A 76 -14.64 -23.81 -4.50
CA LEU A 76 -14.82 -23.24 -3.16
C LEU A 76 -15.87 -24.02 -2.36
N PRO A 77 -15.61 -24.29 -1.06
CA PRO A 77 -16.61 -24.79 -0.13
C PRO A 77 -17.86 -23.92 -0.15
N SER A 78 -19.04 -24.54 -0.15
CA SER A 78 -20.32 -23.84 -0.29
C SER A 78 -20.53 -22.75 0.77
N ASN A 79 -20.09 -22.99 2.01
CA ASN A 79 -20.16 -22.04 3.12
C ASN A 79 -19.26 -20.81 2.93
N ALA A 80 -18.15 -20.92 2.19
CA ALA A 80 -17.19 -19.83 1.99
C ALA A 80 -17.64 -18.85 0.89
N ARG A 81 -18.41 -19.30 -0.10
CA ARG A 81 -18.78 -18.53 -1.31
C ARG A 81 -19.38 -17.15 -1.01
N LYS A 82 -20.21 -17.03 0.04
CA LYS A 82 -20.86 -15.76 0.43
C LYS A 82 -19.90 -14.74 1.07
N HIS A 83 -18.78 -15.19 1.61
CA HIS A 83 -17.80 -14.36 2.31
C HIS A 83 -16.68 -13.86 1.41
N ILE A 84 -16.54 -14.44 0.22
CA ILE A 84 -15.47 -14.07 -0.70
C ILE A 84 -15.83 -12.79 -1.45
N ARG A 85 -14.83 -11.93 -1.58
CA ARG A 85 -14.89 -10.71 -2.39
C ARG A 85 -13.69 -10.69 -3.33
N VAL A 86 -13.91 -10.18 -4.53
CA VAL A 86 -12.90 -10.09 -5.58
C VAL A 86 -12.80 -8.65 -6.07
N VAL A 87 -11.59 -8.20 -6.35
CA VAL A 87 -11.32 -6.95 -7.05
C VAL A 87 -10.43 -7.27 -8.25
N HIS A 88 -10.76 -6.70 -9.40
CA HIS A 88 -9.89 -6.76 -10.57
C HIS A 88 -8.88 -5.61 -10.46
N LEU A 89 -7.62 -5.94 -10.15
CA LEU A 89 -6.58 -4.95 -9.84
C LEU A 89 -6.33 -3.91 -10.96
N PRO A 90 -6.40 -4.25 -12.27
CA PRO A 90 -6.30 -3.26 -13.33
C PRO A 90 -7.40 -2.20 -13.29
N ASP A 91 -8.62 -2.55 -12.84
CA ASP A 91 -9.74 -1.59 -12.74
C ASP A 91 -9.48 -0.49 -11.71
N VAL A 92 -8.58 -0.77 -10.74
CA VAL A 92 -8.12 0.20 -9.75
C VAL A 92 -6.73 0.73 -10.07
N GLY A 93 -6.25 0.52 -11.30
CA GLY A 93 -4.96 1.01 -11.81
C GLY A 93 -3.76 0.38 -11.12
N ILE A 94 -3.85 -0.88 -10.69
CA ILE A 94 -2.72 -1.69 -10.24
C ILE A 94 -2.46 -2.72 -11.33
N THR A 95 -1.36 -2.54 -12.05
CA THR A 95 -0.97 -3.40 -13.18
C THR A 95 0.39 -4.07 -12.99
N ASN A 96 1.16 -3.60 -12.01
CA ASN A 96 2.38 -4.25 -11.57
C ASN A 96 2.12 -4.94 -10.23
N TYR A 97 2.16 -6.27 -10.23
CA TYR A 97 1.90 -7.11 -9.05
C TYR A 97 3.18 -7.51 -8.32
N GLY A 98 4.35 -7.14 -8.85
CA GLY A 98 5.62 -7.67 -8.41
C GLY A 98 5.74 -9.17 -8.64
N THR A 99 6.65 -9.80 -7.89
CA THR A 99 6.92 -11.23 -7.93
C THR A 99 6.91 -11.77 -6.51
N ILE A 100 6.25 -12.91 -6.28
CA ILE A 100 6.36 -13.64 -5.03
C ILE A 100 7.70 -14.38 -5.05
N GLN A 101 8.63 -13.96 -4.20
CA GLN A 101 9.97 -14.51 -4.09
C GLN A 101 10.48 -14.38 -2.66
N GLU A 102 11.50 -15.15 -2.30
CA GLU A 102 12.15 -15.04 -1.00
C GLU A 102 12.63 -13.61 -0.75
N PHE A 103 12.29 -13.05 0.42
CA PHE A 103 12.70 -11.73 0.88
C PHE A 103 13.01 -11.83 2.39
N GLY A 104 13.78 -10.88 2.93
CA GLY A 104 14.19 -10.92 4.35
C GLY A 104 15.60 -11.49 4.54
N ASN A 105 15.78 -12.40 5.50
CA ASN A 105 17.11 -12.80 6.01
C ASN A 105 18.12 -13.20 4.91
N GLY A 106 19.06 -12.29 4.62
CA GLY A 106 20.12 -12.48 3.62
C GLY A 106 19.69 -12.24 2.17
N ALA A 107 18.38 -12.20 1.88
CA ALA A 107 17.87 -11.91 0.55
C ALA A 107 17.90 -10.40 0.28
N ARG A 108 18.43 -9.99 -0.89
CA ARG A 108 18.42 -8.58 -1.36
C ARG A 108 17.18 -8.23 -2.17
N ASN A 109 16.17 -9.08 -2.13
CA ASN A 109 14.93 -8.92 -2.86
C ASN A 109 14.01 -7.90 -2.16
N PRO A 110 13.25 -7.09 -2.91
CA PRO A 110 12.22 -6.24 -2.33
C PRO A 110 11.15 -7.09 -1.63
N ALA A 111 10.50 -6.51 -0.62
CA ALA A 111 9.38 -7.15 0.05
C ALA A 111 8.25 -7.47 -0.94
N GLN A 112 7.55 -8.57 -0.67
CA GLN A 112 6.40 -9.01 -1.47
C GLN A 112 5.23 -8.02 -1.34
N ILE A 113 4.27 -8.10 -2.26
CA ILE A 113 3.03 -7.35 -2.14
C ILE A 113 2.22 -7.84 -0.93
N GLU A 114 1.78 -6.91 -0.10
CA GLU A 114 0.95 -7.18 1.07
C GLU A 114 -0.39 -6.48 0.92
N VAL A 115 -1.46 -7.13 1.38
CA VAL A 115 -2.80 -6.56 1.42
C VAL A 115 -3.14 -6.26 2.87
N PHE A 116 -3.63 -5.05 3.14
CA PHE A 116 -4.07 -4.64 4.48
C PHE A 116 -5.57 -4.35 4.47
N TYR A 117 -6.28 -4.80 5.50
CA TYR A 117 -7.67 -4.46 5.74
C TYR A 117 -7.79 -3.76 7.10
N ASN A 118 -8.26 -2.51 7.09
CA ASN A 118 -8.36 -1.65 8.30
C ASN A 118 -7.05 -1.59 9.11
N GLY A 119 -5.92 -1.48 8.41
CA GLY A 119 -4.59 -1.40 9.04
C GLY A 119 -4.03 -2.74 9.54
N LYS A 120 -4.74 -3.85 9.36
CA LYS A 120 -4.26 -5.19 9.70
C LYS A 120 -3.79 -5.92 8.42
N PRO A 121 -2.60 -6.53 8.41
CA PRO A 121 -2.15 -7.32 7.26
C PRO A 121 -3.06 -8.53 7.08
N LEU A 122 -3.30 -8.88 5.82
CA LEU A 122 -3.91 -10.13 5.41
C LEU A 122 -2.79 -11.10 4.99
N HIS A 123 -3.04 -12.39 5.18
CA HIS A 123 -2.12 -13.44 4.77
C HIS A 123 -2.48 -13.94 3.38
N VAL A 124 -1.47 -14.29 2.59
CA VAL A 124 -1.67 -15.08 1.38
C VAL A 124 -2.30 -16.41 1.79
N ALA A 125 -3.32 -16.84 1.05
CA ALA A 125 -3.97 -18.12 1.33
C ALA A 125 -2.96 -19.27 1.20
N GLN A 126 -2.89 -20.14 2.21
CA GLN A 126 -1.99 -21.28 2.27
C GLN A 126 -2.74 -22.55 2.67
N TRP A 127 -2.25 -23.71 2.25
CA TRP A 127 -2.77 -25.00 2.69
C TRP A 127 -1.62 -25.91 3.15
N PRO A 128 -1.70 -26.53 4.33
CA PRO A 128 -2.69 -26.27 5.39
C PRO A 128 -2.62 -24.83 5.91
N ASN A 129 -3.72 -24.32 6.49
CA ASN A 129 -3.77 -22.95 7.04
C ASN A 129 -2.76 -22.74 8.17
N GLU A 130 -2.49 -23.81 8.92
CA GLU A 130 -1.44 -23.88 9.93
C GLU A 130 -0.27 -24.64 9.32
N ALA A 131 0.88 -23.98 9.16
CA ALA A 131 2.11 -24.71 8.94
C ALA A 131 2.32 -25.59 10.17
N SER A 132 2.62 -26.88 9.98
CA SER A 132 3.08 -27.72 11.07
C SER A 132 4.46 -27.21 11.49
N GLU A 133 4.52 -26.27 12.43
CA GLU A 133 5.69 -26.16 13.30
C GLU A 133 5.71 -27.43 14.15
N LYS A 134 6.33 -28.47 13.60
CA LYS A 134 6.91 -29.54 14.38
C LYS A 134 8.43 -29.40 14.25
N ASP A 135 8.98 -29.07 15.41
CA ASP A 135 10.35 -29.25 15.90
C ASP A 135 11.43 -28.25 15.41
#